data_AF-A0A074YL24-F1
#
_entry.id   AF-A0A074YL24-F1
#
_cell.length_a   1.000
_cell.length_b   1.000
_cell.length_c   1.000
_cell.angle_alpha   90.00
_cell.angle_beta   90.00
_cell.angle_gamma   90.00
#
_symmetry.space_group_name_H-M   'P 1'
#
loop_
_entity.id
_entity.type
_entity.pdbx_description
1 polymer ?
#
loop_
_entity_poly.entity_id
_entity_poly.type
_entity_poly.pdbx_seq_one_letter_code
_entity_poly.pdbx_strand_id
1 'polypeptide(L)'
;MSSNGIKTEDGAYIKPEHIKSEMDVDEYEDTGECHMPASEEEQQAWLCKLPKWLWTAWADLGEDEEIELGKVRVYHKPKPDGSQRIQMRLHDLPQHKNVPKLYDLSSSRDQYNNTIIFSERDQPGFKAWNPNRVRKDIRRDNFKVNKSNKPYTSSIPKQTALEGFVKAEMAVTAVENDEYRRLTDQRFMEMFQPKRTTRFESGADVQIHSTAAANNAFGSFIKASQAKKPIKKQQEKAVRVSQEELFDLLTDCFKQYRYWSLKALKQRLHQPEAFIKQNVEKIATLMRSGKFAMNYKLNPEYESSVDPQNVKEEVANEVEEEDDDDDDDDDDDDDEDGYEDVKMEDS
;
A
#
# COMPACT_ATOMS: atom_id res chain seq x y z
N MET A 1 -8.81 -3.38 -10.75
CA MET A 1 -9.84 -2.89 -9.80
C MET A 1 -10.51 -1.74 -10.51
N SER A 2 -11.60 -2.03 -11.22
CA SER A 2 -12.25 -1.05 -12.09
C SER A 2 -13.49 -0.55 -11.37
N SER A 3 -13.40 0.68 -10.89
CA SER A 3 -14.52 1.46 -10.36
C SER A 3 -15.34 1.97 -11.54
N ASN A 4 -16.49 1.35 -11.80
CA ASN A 4 -17.48 1.93 -12.72
C ASN A 4 -18.37 2.85 -11.87
N GLY A 5 -18.12 4.15 -12.03
CA GLY A 5 -18.95 5.19 -11.43
C GLY A 5 -20.19 5.35 -12.29
N ILE A 6 -21.36 5.27 -11.66
CA ILE A 6 -22.61 5.74 -12.25
C ILE A 6 -22.39 7.22 -12.63
N LYS A 7 -22.37 7.52 -13.93
CA LYS A 7 -22.70 8.85 -14.43
C LYS A 7 -24.20 9.05 -14.21
N THR A 8 -24.54 9.86 -13.22
CA THR A 8 -25.83 10.53 -13.16
C THR A 8 -25.81 11.64 -14.19
N GLU A 9 -26.61 11.52 -15.26
CA GLU A 9 -26.96 12.68 -16.09
C GLU A 9 -28.40 13.13 -15.79
N ASP A 10 -28.50 14.44 -15.57
CA ASP A 10 -29.64 15.27 -15.19
C ASP A 10 -30.39 14.92 -13.90
N GLY A 11 -29.70 15.17 -12.78
CA GLY A 11 -30.38 15.64 -11.56
C GLY A 11 -31.10 16.97 -11.80
N ALA A 12 -32.14 17.21 -10.99
CA ALA A 12 -33.11 18.32 -11.08
C ALA A 12 -32.65 19.57 -11.87
N TYR A 13 -33.42 19.90 -12.92
CA TYR A 13 -33.23 21.08 -13.76
C TYR A 13 -33.26 22.37 -12.92
N ILE A 14 -32.08 22.94 -12.65
CA ILE A 14 -31.96 24.25 -11.98
C ILE A 14 -32.32 25.32 -13.02
N LYS A 15 -33.42 26.05 -12.80
CA LYS A 15 -33.81 27.16 -13.67
C LYS A 15 -32.67 28.19 -13.74
N PRO A 16 -32.26 28.66 -14.92
CA PRO A 16 -31.33 29.78 -15.01
C PRO A 16 -32.10 31.07 -14.71
N GLU A 17 -32.01 31.57 -13.47
CA GLU A 17 -32.51 32.90 -13.14
C GLU A 17 -31.50 33.99 -13.49
N HIS A 18 -32.07 35.15 -13.82
CA HIS A 18 -31.48 36.34 -14.42
C HIS A 18 -30.14 36.80 -13.82
N ILE A 19 -29.21 37.14 -14.72
CA ILE A 19 -27.99 37.90 -14.43
C ILE A 19 -28.38 39.27 -13.84
N LYS A 20 -28.04 39.50 -12.57
CA LYS A 20 -27.89 40.84 -11.98
C LYS A 20 -26.59 40.93 -11.19
N SER A 21 -25.69 41.73 -11.76
CA SER A 21 -24.69 42.62 -11.14
C SER A 21 -23.90 42.11 -9.93
N GLU A 22 -22.59 41.97 -10.18
CA GLU A 22 -21.47 42.13 -9.25
C GLU A 22 -21.79 42.94 -7.98
N MET A 23 -21.76 42.26 -6.82
CA MET A 23 -21.33 42.76 -5.49
C MET A 23 -21.76 41.73 -4.42
N ASP A 24 -20.87 40.78 -4.11
CA ASP A 24 -20.53 40.31 -2.76
C ASP A 24 -19.72 39.01 -2.86
N VAL A 25 -18.40 39.13 -2.64
CA VAL A 25 -17.44 38.02 -2.60
C VAL A 25 -17.48 37.38 -1.19
N ASP A 26 -18.70 37.06 -0.74
CA ASP A 26 -19.04 36.23 0.43
C ASP A 26 -20.19 35.27 0.04
N GLU A 27 -20.25 34.88 -1.23
CA GLU A 27 -21.24 33.95 -1.78
C GLU A 27 -20.85 32.50 -1.45
N TYR A 28 -21.27 32.08 -0.26
CA TYR A 28 -21.47 30.70 0.21
C TYR A 28 -20.35 29.70 -0.16
N GLU A 29 -19.44 29.46 0.79
CA GLU A 29 -18.88 28.12 0.91
C GLU A 29 -20.08 27.15 1.00
N ASP A 30 -20.39 26.46 -0.09
CA ASP A 30 -21.33 25.33 -0.09
C ASP A 30 -20.78 24.32 0.92
N THR A 31 -21.32 24.38 2.13
CA THR A 31 -20.87 23.73 3.37
C THR A 31 -20.97 22.20 3.30
N GLY A 32 -21.25 21.63 2.13
CA GLY A 32 -21.50 20.20 1.95
C GLY A 32 -22.79 19.78 2.64
N GLU A 33 -23.74 20.71 2.76
CA GLU A 33 -25.05 20.44 3.35
C GLU A 33 -25.74 19.31 2.58
N CYS A 34 -26.29 18.35 3.32
CA CYS A 34 -26.98 17.22 2.74
C CYS A 34 -28.25 17.69 2.03
N HIS A 35 -28.32 17.50 0.71
CA HIS A 35 -29.52 17.82 -0.05
C HIS A 35 -30.67 16.90 0.35
N MET A 36 -31.78 17.47 0.79
CA MET A 36 -32.99 16.73 1.16
C MET A 36 -34.06 16.87 0.05
N PRO A 37 -34.67 15.77 -0.41
CA PRO A 37 -35.71 15.80 -1.44
C PRO A 37 -36.97 16.49 -0.91
N ALA A 38 -37.63 17.26 -1.77
CA ALA A 38 -38.71 18.17 -1.38
C ALA A 38 -40.06 17.47 -1.13
N SER A 39 -40.29 16.30 -1.71
CA SER A 39 -41.56 15.58 -1.64
C SER A 39 -41.40 14.12 -1.19
N GLU A 40 -42.46 13.56 -0.59
CA GLU A 40 -42.50 12.15 -0.15
C GLU A 40 -42.59 11.17 -1.34
N GLU A 41 -43.09 11.61 -2.50
CA GLU A 41 -43.17 10.77 -3.70
C GLU A 41 -41.80 10.58 -4.36
N GLU A 42 -40.95 11.62 -4.33
CA GLU A 42 -39.55 11.54 -4.76
C GLU A 42 -38.69 10.68 -3.82
N GLN A 43 -39.18 10.40 -2.60
CA GLN A 43 -38.45 9.67 -1.56
C GLN A 43 -38.69 8.15 -1.59
N GLN A 44 -39.32 7.56 -2.61
CA GLN A 44 -39.66 6.13 -2.60
C GLN A 44 -38.85 5.33 -3.61
N ALA A 45 -38.12 4.33 -3.12
CA ALA A 45 -37.37 3.39 -3.95
C ALA A 45 -37.74 1.92 -3.68
N TRP A 46 -37.47 1.05 -4.66
CA TRP A 46 -37.50 -0.41 -4.48
C TRP A 46 -36.08 -0.95 -4.42
N LEU A 47 -35.79 -1.76 -3.40
CA LEU A 47 -34.51 -2.45 -3.28
C LEU A 47 -34.65 -3.87 -3.85
N CYS A 48 -34.07 -4.10 -5.02
CA CYS A 48 -34.17 -5.37 -5.73
C CYS A 48 -32.87 -6.19 -5.61
N LYS A 49 -32.95 -7.37 -4.98
CA LYS A 49 -31.85 -8.34 -4.95
C LYS A 49 -31.78 -9.11 -6.28
N LEU A 50 -30.77 -8.83 -7.08
CA LEU A 50 -30.54 -9.45 -8.38
C LEU A 50 -29.65 -10.70 -8.31
N PRO A 51 -29.88 -11.71 -9.17
CA PRO A 51 -28.93 -12.81 -9.34
C PRO A 51 -27.59 -12.31 -9.90
N LYS A 52 -26.48 -12.88 -9.43
CA LYS A 52 -25.12 -12.45 -9.81
C LYS A 52 -24.89 -12.44 -11.32
N TRP A 53 -25.39 -13.45 -12.02
CA TRP A 53 -25.24 -13.53 -13.48
C TRP A 53 -25.95 -12.41 -14.23
N LEU A 54 -27.07 -11.90 -13.70
CA LEU A 54 -27.79 -10.81 -14.33
C LEU A 54 -27.03 -9.50 -14.10
N TRP A 55 -26.52 -9.28 -12.88
CA TRP A 55 -25.66 -8.15 -12.57
C TRP A 55 -24.40 -8.12 -13.45
N THR A 56 -23.74 -9.26 -13.63
CA THR A 56 -22.56 -9.36 -14.52
C THR A 56 -22.90 -8.99 -15.96
N ALA A 57 -24.09 -9.35 -16.46
CA ALA A 57 -24.50 -8.98 -17.82
C ALA A 57 -24.75 -7.47 -17.98
N TRP A 58 -25.09 -6.76 -16.90
CA TRP A 58 -25.35 -5.32 -16.92
C TRP A 58 -24.14 -4.46 -16.58
N ALA A 59 -23.17 -5.01 -15.83
CA ALA A 59 -21.97 -4.28 -15.41
C ALA A 59 -21.09 -3.82 -16.60
N ASP A 60 -21.19 -4.52 -17.75
CA ASP A 60 -20.42 -4.25 -18.97
C ASP A 60 -21.20 -3.40 -19.99
N LEU A 61 -22.37 -2.87 -19.63
CA LEU A 61 -23.12 -1.96 -20.51
C LEU A 61 -22.44 -0.58 -20.56
N GLY A 62 -22.46 0.05 -21.73
CA GLY A 62 -21.88 1.38 -21.91
C GLY A 62 -22.61 2.43 -21.07
N GLU A 63 -21.86 3.35 -20.46
CA GLU A 63 -22.39 4.38 -19.55
C GLU A 63 -22.93 5.63 -20.27
N ASP A 64 -22.85 5.68 -21.61
CA ASP A 64 -23.05 6.92 -22.38
C ASP A 64 -24.40 6.99 -23.13
N GLU A 65 -25.27 5.97 -23.04
CA GLU A 65 -26.59 5.98 -23.70
C GLU A 65 -27.66 5.35 -22.79
N GLU A 66 -28.90 5.87 -22.87
CA GLU A 66 -30.05 5.31 -22.16
C GLU A 66 -30.39 3.92 -22.75
N ILE A 67 -29.99 2.86 -22.05
CA ILE A 67 -30.22 1.48 -22.49
C ILE A 67 -31.50 0.93 -21.85
N GLU A 68 -32.55 0.72 -22.64
CA GLU A 68 -33.75 0.04 -22.18
C GLU A 68 -33.47 -1.46 -21.95
N LEU A 69 -33.31 -1.87 -20.69
CA LEU A 69 -33.00 -3.26 -20.30
C LEU A 69 -34.19 -4.22 -20.44
N GLY A 70 -35.41 -3.72 -20.27
CA GLY A 70 -36.62 -4.54 -20.23
C GLY A 70 -37.82 -3.80 -19.68
N LYS A 71 -38.90 -4.54 -19.43
CA LYS A 71 -40.16 -4.01 -18.90
C LYS A 71 -40.57 -4.76 -17.64
N VAL A 72 -40.95 -4.00 -16.62
CA VAL A 72 -41.55 -4.53 -15.39
C VAL A 72 -43.06 -4.44 -15.50
N ARG A 73 -43.74 -5.56 -15.25
CA ARG A 73 -45.20 -5.65 -15.26
C ARG A 73 -45.71 -5.93 -13.86
N VAL A 74 -46.55 -5.04 -13.37
CA VAL A 74 -47.30 -5.19 -12.11
C VAL A 74 -48.70 -5.70 -12.45
N TYR A 75 -49.08 -6.84 -11.90
CA TYR A 75 -50.41 -7.40 -12.10
C TYR A 75 -51.35 -6.94 -10.97
N HIS A 76 -52.48 -6.33 -11.34
CA HIS A 76 -53.48 -5.84 -10.37
C HIS A 76 -54.22 -6.95 -9.61
N LYS A 77 -54.24 -8.17 -10.14
CA LYS A 77 -54.84 -9.31 -9.44
C LYS A 77 -53.83 -9.86 -8.43
N PRO A 78 -54.13 -9.84 -7.12
CA PRO A 78 -53.23 -10.40 -6.12
C PRO A 78 -53.08 -11.91 -6.32
N LYS A 79 -51.95 -12.45 -5.90
CA LYS A 79 -51.72 -13.89 -5.77
C LYS A 79 -52.66 -14.46 -4.70
N PRO A 80 -52.86 -15.79 -4.65
CA PRO A 80 -53.61 -16.43 -3.57
C PRO A 80 -53.13 -16.06 -2.16
N ASP A 81 -51.86 -15.71 -2.04
CA ASP A 81 -51.16 -15.25 -0.83
C ASP A 81 -51.41 -13.75 -0.51
N GLY A 82 -52.27 -13.06 -1.26
CA GLY A 82 -52.54 -11.63 -1.10
C GLY A 82 -51.46 -10.69 -1.65
N SER A 83 -50.25 -11.20 -1.92
CA SER A 83 -49.15 -10.43 -2.51
C SER A 83 -49.40 -10.05 -3.97
N GLN A 84 -48.94 -8.87 -4.39
CA GLN A 84 -48.99 -8.47 -5.79
C GLN A 84 -48.00 -9.31 -6.62
N ARG A 85 -48.43 -9.74 -7.81
CA ARG A 85 -47.52 -10.40 -8.75
C ARG A 85 -46.80 -9.33 -9.58
N ILE A 86 -45.48 -9.32 -9.49
CA ILE A 86 -44.61 -8.44 -10.28
C ILE A 86 -43.66 -9.32 -11.08
N GLN A 87 -43.53 -9.02 -12.37
CA GLN A 87 -42.70 -9.79 -13.29
C GLN A 87 -41.89 -8.85 -14.18
N MET A 88 -40.60 -9.10 -14.29
CA MET A 88 -39.69 -8.40 -15.19
C MET A 88 -39.41 -9.26 -16.42
N ARG A 89 -39.51 -8.65 -17.60
CA ARG A 89 -39.15 -9.26 -18.87
C ARG A 89 -38.04 -8.45 -19.52
N LEU A 90 -36.90 -9.08 -19.76
CA LEU A 90 -35.76 -8.47 -20.44
C LEU A 90 -36.00 -8.36 -21.94
N HIS A 91 -35.45 -7.31 -22.56
CA HIS A 91 -35.38 -7.17 -24.01
C HIS A 91 -34.31 -8.09 -24.60
N ASP A 92 -34.35 -8.31 -25.91
CA ASP A 92 -33.39 -9.17 -26.60
C ASP A 92 -32.11 -8.39 -26.94
N LEU A 93 -31.27 -8.18 -25.93
CA LEU A 93 -29.97 -7.52 -26.09
C LEU A 93 -28.85 -8.56 -26.25
N PRO A 94 -27.74 -8.23 -26.94
CA PRO A 94 -26.58 -9.11 -27.06
C PRO A 94 -26.06 -9.64 -25.71
N GLN A 95 -26.11 -8.80 -24.68
CA GLN A 95 -25.72 -9.09 -23.30
C GLN A 95 -26.69 -10.06 -22.60
N HIS A 96 -27.95 -10.10 -23.06
CA HIS A 96 -28.99 -10.94 -22.50
C HIS A 96 -28.98 -12.39 -23.03
N LYS A 97 -28.10 -12.74 -23.98
CA LYS A 97 -28.05 -14.07 -24.61
C LYS A 97 -27.83 -15.22 -23.62
N ASN A 98 -27.02 -14.98 -22.58
CA ASN A 98 -26.62 -16.00 -21.61
C ASN A 98 -27.38 -15.88 -20.28
N VAL A 99 -28.46 -15.10 -20.23
CA VAL A 99 -29.28 -14.92 -19.03
C VAL A 99 -30.75 -15.22 -19.36
N PRO A 100 -31.52 -15.77 -18.40
CA PRO A 100 -32.95 -15.95 -18.57
C PRO A 100 -33.66 -14.62 -18.90
N LYS A 101 -34.69 -14.65 -19.73
CA LYS A 101 -35.43 -13.42 -20.12
C LYS A 101 -36.56 -13.04 -19.18
N LEU A 102 -37.04 -13.97 -18.35
CA LEU A 102 -38.19 -13.77 -17.46
C LEU A 102 -37.79 -13.92 -16.00
N TYR A 103 -38.17 -12.94 -15.19
CA TYR A 103 -37.95 -12.93 -13.75
C TYR A 103 -39.22 -12.59 -13.00
N ASP A 104 -39.51 -13.32 -11.94
CA ASP A 104 -40.54 -12.99 -10.98
C ASP A 104 -39.92 -12.22 -9.81
N LEU A 105 -40.57 -11.11 -9.43
CA LEU A 105 -40.19 -10.29 -8.29
C LEU A 105 -41.14 -10.62 -7.14
N SER A 106 -40.57 -11.11 -6.04
CA SER A 106 -41.31 -11.39 -4.80
C SER A 106 -40.88 -10.40 -3.73
N SER A 107 -41.83 -9.70 -3.12
CA SER A 107 -41.54 -8.87 -1.94
C SER A 107 -41.06 -9.77 -0.80
N SER A 108 -39.93 -9.42 -0.21
CA SER A 108 -39.61 -9.87 1.14
C SER A 108 -40.57 -9.18 2.12
N ARG A 109 -40.73 -9.73 3.32
CA ARG A 109 -41.77 -9.38 4.30
C ARG A 109 -41.98 -7.87 4.47
N ASP A 110 -43.23 -7.50 4.71
CA ASP A 110 -43.72 -6.16 5.07
C ASP A 110 -43.36 -5.81 6.53
N GLN A 111 -42.07 -5.89 6.86
CA GLN A 111 -41.54 -5.49 8.16
C GLN A 111 -41.01 -4.06 8.09
N TYR A 112 -41.02 -3.39 9.24
CA TYR A 112 -40.49 -2.04 9.39
C TYR A 112 -39.06 -1.94 8.84
N ASN A 113 -38.85 -1.07 7.86
CA ASN A 113 -37.60 -0.91 7.13
C ASN A 113 -37.03 0.51 7.30
N ASN A 114 -35.94 0.62 8.07
CA ASN A 114 -35.16 1.87 8.18
C ASN A 114 -34.04 1.90 7.13
N THR A 115 -34.33 1.45 5.91
CA THR A 115 -33.36 1.43 4.82
C THR A 115 -33.49 2.71 4.01
N ILE A 116 -32.43 3.50 3.99
CA ILE A 116 -32.37 4.81 3.37
C ILE A 116 -31.28 4.80 2.30
N ILE A 117 -31.55 5.46 1.18
CA ILE A 117 -30.63 5.63 0.07
C ILE A 117 -30.13 7.07 0.09
N PHE A 118 -28.81 7.21 0.02
CA PHE A 118 -28.16 8.49 -0.14
C PHE A 118 -27.09 8.37 -1.22
N SER A 119 -26.85 9.47 -1.93
CA SER A 119 -25.80 9.61 -2.92
C SER A 119 -24.71 10.55 -2.41
N GLU A 120 -23.50 10.35 -2.90
CA GLU A 120 -22.34 11.13 -2.53
C GLU A 120 -21.57 11.49 -3.80
N ARG A 121 -21.20 12.77 -3.94
CA ARG A 121 -20.34 13.25 -5.02
C ARG A 121 -19.20 14.07 -4.46
N ASP A 122 -18.02 13.92 -5.06
CA ASP A 122 -16.85 14.73 -4.71
C ASP A 122 -17.10 16.19 -5.14
N GLN A 123 -16.74 17.14 -4.28
CA GLN A 123 -16.87 18.56 -4.64
C GLN A 123 -15.89 18.92 -5.77
N PRO A 124 -16.37 19.55 -6.86
CA PRO A 124 -15.51 19.99 -7.94
C PRO A 124 -14.51 21.03 -7.44
N GLY A 125 -13.21 20.77 -7.61
CA GLY A 125 -12.12 21.67 -7.17
C GLY A 125 -11.31 21.16 -5.99
N PHE A 126 -11.82 20.21 -5.21
CA PHE A 126 -11.06 19.56 -4.14
C PHE A 126 -10.34 18.33 -4.68
N LYS A 127 -9.03 18.44 -4.90
CA LYS A 127 -8.18 17.28 -5.24
C LYS A 127 -7.75 16.59 -3.96
N ALA A 128 -7.96 15.27 -3.87
CA ALA A 128 -7.41 14.46 -2.81
C ALA A 128 -5.92 14.77 -2.61
N TRP A 129 -5.52 15.02 -1.37
CA TRP A 129 -4.13 15.28 -1.04
C TRP A 129 -3.28 14.09 -1.51
N ASN A 130 -2.38 14.35 -2.46
CA ASN A 130 -1.43 13.34 -2.93
C ASN A 130 -0.18 13.44 -2.04
N PRO A 131 0.09 12.46 -1.15
CA PRO A 131 1.24 12.49 -0.25
C PRO A 131 2.59 12.50 -1.00
N ASN A 132 2.61 12.10 -2.28
CA ASN A 132 3.80 12.12 -3.13
C ASN A 132 4.02 13.43 -3.90
N ARG A 133 3.21 14.48 -3.69
CA ARG A 133 3.55 15.80 -4.24
C ARG A 133 4.72 16.39 -3.45
N VAL A 134 5.91 16.26 -4.02
CA VAL A 134 7.13 16.98 -3.61
C VAL A 134 6.77 18.46 -3.54
N ARG A 135 6.70 19.02 -2.32
CA ARG A 135 6.56 20.46 -2.15
C ARG A 135 7.84 21.08 -2.71
N LYS A 136 7.71 21.86 -3.79
CA LYS A 136 8.80 22.70 -4.26
C LYS A 136 8.94 23.84 -3.27
N ASP A 137 9.79 23.65 -2.27
CA ASP A 137 10.09 24.66 -1.26
C ASP A 137 10.70 25.88 -1.93
N ILE A 138 9.84 26.84 -2.29
CA ILE A 138 10.26 28.19 -2.62
C ILE A 138 10.67 28.81 -1.29
N ARG A 139 11.98 28.84 -1.05
CA ARG A 139 12.61 29.53 0.08
C ARG A 139 12.13 30.98 0.11
N ARG A 140 11.18 31.28 0.98
CA ARG A 140 10.94 32.62 1.49
C ARG A 140 11.24 32.57 2.97
N ASP A 141 12.37 33.15 3.33
CA ASP A 141 12.70 33.49 4.71
C ASP A 141 11.63 34.42 5.24
N ASN A 142 10.67 33.86 5.97
CA ASN A 142 9.76 34.61 6.82
C ASN A 142 9.37 33.68 7.96
N PHE A 143 9.95 33.95 9.13
CA PHE A 143 9.52 33.38 10.40
C PHE A 143 8.03 33.67 10.59
N LYS A 144 7.19 32.66 10.38
CA LYS A 144 5.79 32.68 10.81
C LYS A 144 5.57 31.57 11.83
N VAL A 145 5.25 32.05 13.03
CA VAL A 145 4.61 31.42 14.19
C VAL A 145 4.05 30.02 13.91
N ASN A 146 4.49 29.08 14.74
CA ASN A 146 3.98 27.72 14.87
C ASN A 146 2.43 27.69 14.89
N LYS A 147 1.81 27.48 13.72
CA LYS A 147 0.44 26.97 13.67
C LYS A 147 0.53 25.48 13.97
N SER A 148 -0.01 25.14 15.14
CA SER A 148 -0.22 23.78 15.66
C SER A 148 -0.30 22.74 14.55
N ASN A 149 0.67 21.83 14.56
CA ASN A 149 0.77 20.68 13.68
C ASN A 149 -0.35 19.70 14.05
N LYS A 150 -1.58 20.00 13.62
CA LYS A 150 -2.69 19.06 13.72
C LYS A 150 -2.72 18.27 12.40
N PRO A 151 -2.48 16.96 12.42
CA PRO A 151 -2.75 16.10 11.28
C PRO A 151 -4.26 15.87 11.20
N TYR A 152 -5.03 16.95 10.97
CA TYR A 152 -6.35 16.76 10.38
C TYR A 152 -6.07 16.41 8.93
N THR A 153 -6.24 15.14 8.59
CA THR A 153 -6.60 14.79 7.22
C THR A 153 -7.80 15.66 6.93
N SER A 154 -7.63 16.73 6.15
CA SER A 154 -8.74 17.63 5.84
C SER A 154 -9.80 16.75 5.21
N SER A 155 -10.90 16.51 5.93
CA SER A 155 -12.04 15.77 5.39
C SER A 155 -12.39 16.50 4.11
N ILE A 156 -12.21 15.81 2.97
CA ILE A 156 -12.58 16.38 1.69
C ILE A 156 -14.07 16.67 1.80
N PRO A 157 -14.51 17.93 1.64
CA PRO A 157 -15.93 18.23 1.68
C PRO A 157 -16.58 17.48 0.52
N LYS A 158 -17.56 16.66 0.87
CA LYS A 158 -18.33 15.82 -0.06
C LYS A 158 -19.72 16.41 -0.11
N GLN A 159 -20.29 16.49 -1.30
CA GLN A 159 -21.70 16.81 -1.45
C GLN A 159 -22.49 15.53 -1.26
N THR A 160 -23.34 15.51 -0.23
CA THR A 160 -24.22 14.39 0.08
C THR A 160 -25.65 14.75 -0.27
N ALA A 161 -26.43 13.79 -0.73
CA ALA A 161 -27.84 13.96 -1.00
C ALA A 161 -28.62 12.75 -0.50
N LEU A 162 -29.73 12.98 0.18
CA LEU A 162 -30.69 11.94 0.48
C LEU A 162 -31.54 11.68 -0.77
N GLU A 163 -31.66 10.44 -1.21
CA GLU A 163 -32.51 10.09 -2.36
C GLU A 163 -33.89 9.63 -1.89
N GLY A 164 -33.96 8.88 -0.78
CA GLY A 164 -35.23 8.42 -0.24
C GLY A 164 -35.14 7.22 0.68
N PHE A 165 -36.29 6.70 1.07
CA PHE A 165 -36.46 5.45 1.81
C PHE A 165 -36.86 4.30 0.88
N VAL A 166 -36.43 3.10 1.24
CA VAL A 166 -36.84 1.89 0.54
C VAL A 166 -38.25 1.54 0.98
N LYS A 167 -39.21 1.54 0.04
CA LYS A 167 -40.60 1.15 0.32
C LYS A 167 -40.79 -0.36 0.31
N ALA A 168 -40.12 -1.05 -0.59
CA ALA A 168 -40.24 -2.49 -0.76
C ALA A 168 -38.87 -3.11 -1.06
N GLU A 169 -38.57 -4.19 -0.34
CA GLU A 169 -37.44 -5.05 -0.64
C GLU A 169 -37.93 -6.26 -1.45
N MET A 170 -37.33 -6.49 -2.61
CA MET A 170 -37.78 -7.51 -3.56
C MET A 170 -36.64 -8.46 -3.89
N ALA A 171 -36.92 -9.76 -3.92
CA ALA A 171 -36.02 -10.75 -4.49
C ALA A 171 -36.39 -10.97 -5.96
N VAL A 172 -35.41 -10.83 -6.86
CA VAL A 172 -35.58 -11.10 -8.29
C VAL A 172 -35.16 -12.53 -8.57
N THR A 173 -36.12 -13.36 -8.96
CA THR A 173 -35.92 -14.80 -9.20
C THR A 173 -36.19 -15.13 -10.66
N ALA A 174 -35.31 -15.88 -11.31
CA ALA A 174 -35.54 -16.29 -12.69
C ALA A 174 -36.73 -17.26 -12.74
N VAL A 175 -37.61 -17.08 -13.72
CA VAL A 175 -38.74 -17.99 -13.94
C VAL A 175 -38.20 -19.29 -14.51
N GLU A 176 -38.62 -20.42 -13.94
CA GLU A 176 -38.21 -21.75 -14.39
C GLU A 176 -38.89 -22.10 -15.72
N ASN A 177 -38.25 -21.74 -16.82
CA ASN A 177 -38.63 -22.10 -18.19
C ASN A 177 -37.55 -22.99 -18.83
N ASP A 178 -37.82 -23.49 -20.05
CA ASP A 178 -36.86 -24.34 -20.77
C ASP A 178 -35.52 -23.62 -21.04
N GLU A 179 -35.56 -22.30 -21.29
CA GLU A 179 -34.38 -21.45 -21.44
C GLU A 179 -33.54 -21.41 -20.15
N TYR A 180 -34.18 -21.19 -19.00
CA TYR A 180 -33.56 -21.17 -17.68
C TYR A 180 -32.90 -22.52 -17.38
N ARG A 181 -33.59 -23.63 -17.65
CA ARG A 181 -33.03 -24.98 -17.46
C ARG A 181 -31.78 -25.18 -18.31
N ARG A 182 -31.86 -24.87 -19.61
CA ARG A 182 -30.70 -24.97 -20.53
C ARG A 182 -29.50 -24.13 -20.05
N LEU A 183 -29.73 -22.89 -19.65
CA LEU A 183 -28.66 -21.99 -19.17
C LEU A 183 -28.10 -22.45 -17.82
N THR A 184 -28.95 -22.94 -16.93
CA THR A 184 -28.54 -23.44 -15.62
C THR A 184 -27.73 -24.72 -15.75
N ASP A 185 -28.14 -25.64 -16.62
CA ASP A 185 -27.40 -26.87 -16.92
C ASP A 185 -26.01 -26.55 -17.49
N GLN A 186 -25.93 -25.60 -18.43
CA GLN A 186 -24.63 -25.17 -18.98
C GLN A 186 -23.72 -24.58 -17.90
N ARG A 187 -24.24 -23.70 -17.05
CA ARG A 187 -23.48 -23.11 -15.94
C ARG A 187 -23.08 -24.15 -14.91
N PHE A 188 -23.94 -25.10 -14.62
CA PHE A 188 -23.66 -26.21 -13.72
C PHE A 188 -22.54 -27.07 -14.30
N MET A 189 -22.61 -27.45 -15.58
CA MET A 189 -21.53 -28.19 -16.24
C MET A 189 -20.20 -27.44 -16.19
N GLU A 190 -20.18 -26.13 -16.41
CA GLU A 190 -18.98 -25.29 -16.29
C GLU A 190 -18.45 -25.21 -14.86
N MET A 191 -19.33 -25.07 -13.86
CA MET A 191 -18.93 -25.04 -12.46
C MET A 191 -18.40 -26.39 -11.95
N PHE A 192 -18.87 -27.50 -12.51
CA PHE A 192 -18.39 -28.85 -12.18
C PHE A 192 -17.04 -29.17 -12.81
N GLN A 193 -16.57 -28.36 -13.76
CA GLN A 193 -15.22 -28.55 -14.29
C GLN A 193 -14.19 -28.20 -13.21
N PRO A 194 -13.21 -29.09 -12.95
CA PRO A 194 -12.18 -28.83 -11.96
C PRO A 194 -11.31 -27.65 -12.41
N LYS A 195 -11.28 -26.57 -11.62
CA LYS A 195 -10.45 -25.37 -11.90
C LYS A 195 -8.95 -25.66 -11.89
N ARG A 196 -8.54 -26.71 -11.19
CA ARG A 196 -7.14 -27.16 -11.09
C ARG A 196 -7.12 -28.67 -11.23
N THR A 197 -6.34 -29.16 -12.17
CA THR A 197 -6.13 -30.59 -12.38
C THR A 197 -4.67 -30.92 -12.12
N THR A 198 -4.42 -32.05 -11.48
CA THR A 198 -3.06 -32.60 -11.39
C THR A 198 -2.86 -33.45 -12.63
N ARG A 199 -1.90 -33.08 -13.47
CA ARG A 199 -1.45 -33.94 -14.56
C ARG A 199 -0.33 -34.82 -14.04
N PHE A 200 -0.53 -36.13 -14.03
CA PHE A 200 0.55 -37.08 -13.84
C PHE A 200 1.30 -37.21 -15.17
N GLU A 201 2.52 -36.70 -15.21
CA GLU A 201 3.39 -36.87 -16.37
C GLU A 201 4.12 -38.22 -16.24
N SER A 202 3.79 -39.15 -17.14
CA SER A 202 4.51 -40.41 -17.27
C SER A 202 5.83 -40.16 -17.99
N GLY A 203 6.96 -40.24 -17.28
CA GLY A 203 8.29 -40.15 -17.89
C GLY A 203 9.31 -39.25 -17.17
N ALA A 204 8.91 -38.54 -16.11
CA ALA A 204 9.87 -37.86 -15.25
C ALA A 204 10.57 -38.91 -14.38
N ASP A 205 11.76 -39.32 -14.80
CA ASP A 205 12.62 -40.20 -14.01
C ASP A 205 13.03 -39.47 -12.72
N VAL A 206 12.52 -39.97 -11.58
CA VAL A 206 12.64 -39.34 -10.25
C VAL A 206 14.11 -39.18 -9.84
N GLN A 207 15.03 -39.88 -10.51
CA GLN A 207 16.47 -39.81 -10.26
C GLN A 207 17.21 -38.64 -10.96
N ILE A 208 16.57 -37.91 -11.89
CA ILE A 208 17.27 -36.86 -12.67
C ILE A 208 17.52 -35.58 -11.84
N HIS A 209 16.85 -35.40 -10.70
CA HIS A 209 17.09 -34.29 -9.78
C HIS A 209 17.70 -34.76 -8.46
N SER A 210 18.80 -35.54 -8.53
CA SER A 210 19.67 -35.66 -7.36
C SER A 210 20.15 -34.26 -6.95
N THR A 211 19.95 -33.95 -5.67
CA THR A 211 20.11 -32.67 -4.97
C THR A 211 21.40 -31.89 -5.26
N ALA A 212 22.45 -32.53 -5.76
CA ALA A 212 23.74 -31.88 -6.01
C ALA A 212 23.72 -30.84 -7.15
N ALA A 213 23.04 -31.12 -8.27
CA ALA A 213 23.04 -30.21 -9.42
C ALA A 213 22.10 -29.01 -9.23
N ALA A 214 20.96 -29.21 -8.56
CA ALA A 214 20.01 -28.15 -8.26
C ALA A 214 20.54 -27.16 -7.20
N ASN A 215 21.28 -27.64 -6.20
CA ASN A 215 21.91 -26.78 -5.19
C ASN A 215 22.95 -25.82 -5.80
N ASN A 216 23.68 -26.26 -6.83
CA ASN A 216 24.62 -25.39 -7.55
C ASN A 216 23.91 -24.39 -8.47
N ALA A 217 22.76 -24.76 -9.05
CA ALA A 217 22.00 -23.88 -9.95
C ALA A 217 21.20 -22.79 -9.21
N PHE A 218 20.73 -23.06 -7.99
CA PHE A 218 19.94 -22.12 -7.18
C PHE A 218 20.70 -21.47 -6.02
N GLY A 219 21.98 -21.81 -5.79
CA GLY A 219 22.82 -21.18 -4.76
C GLY A 219 23.05 -19.68 -4.95
N SER A 220 22.72 -19.13 -6.12
CA SER A 220 22.75 -17.69 -6.42
C SER A 220 21.42 -16.98 -6.17
N PHE A 221 20.34 -17.67 -5.80
CA PHE A 221 19.01 -17.05 -5.67
C PHE A 221 18.87 -16.15 -4.43
N ILE A 222 19.72 -16.35 -3.42
CA ILE A 222 19.80 -15.50 -2.22
C ILE A 222 21.05 -14.61 -2.23
N LYS A 223 22.06 -14.88 -3.09
CA LYS A 223 23.22 -14.01 -3.23
C LYS A 223 22.88 -12.87 -4.20
N ALA A 224 22.70 -11.67 -3.65
CA ALA A 224 22.66 -10.44 -4.43
C ALA A 224 23.79 -10.46 -5.46
N SER A 225 23.50 -10.07 -6.69
CA SER A 225 24.36 -10.21 -7.88
C SER A 225 25.61 -9.33 -7.84
N GLN A 226 26.46 -9.50 -6.84
CA GLN A 226 27.85 -9.06 -6.88
C GLN A 226 28.60 -10.16 -7.65
N ALA A 227 28.85 -9.92 -8.93
CA ALA A 227 29.73 -10.77 -9.72
C ALA A 227 31.07 -10.85 -8.97
N LYS A 228 31.39 -12.03 -8.42
CA LYS A 228 32.67 -12.27 -7.72
C LYS A 228 33.81 -11.88 -8.66
N LYS A 229 34.39 -10.69 -8.46
CA LYS A 229 35.66 -10.33 -9.09
C LYS A 229 36.72 -11.25 -8.47
N PRO A 230 37.74 -11.67 -9.24
CA PRO A 230 38.75 -12.59 -8.72
C PRO A 230 39.48 -11.94 -7.54
N ILE A 231 39.39 -12.58 -6.38
CA ILE A 231 40.09 -12.21 -5.14
C ILE A 231 41.57 -12.01 -5.48
N LYS A 232 42.02 -10.76 -5.49
CA LYS A 232 43.45 -10.44 -5.58
C LYS A 232 44.04 -10.84 -4.23
N LYS A 233 44.98 -11.77 -4.23
CA LYS A 233 45.71 -12.17 -3.02
C LYS A 233 46.28 -10.91 -2.35
N GLN A 234 45.82 -10.62 -1.14
CA GLN A 234 46.28 -9.53 -0.29
C GLN A 234 47.81 -9.66 -0.12
N GLN A 235 48.57 -8.72 -0.69
CA GLN A 235 50.03 -8.82 -0.77
C GLN A 235 50.78 -7.97 0.26
N GLU A 236 50.11 -7.20 1.11
CA GLU A 236 50.80 -6.30 2.03
C GLU A 236 50.32 -6.52 3.45
N LYS A 237 50.95 -7.49 4.13
CA LYS A 237 50.95 -7.51 5.60
C LYS A 237 51.72 -6.28 6.06
N ALA A 238 51.02 -5.18 6.30
CA ALA A 238 51.63 -3.95 6.79
C ALA A 238 52.36 -4.23 8.10
N VAL A 239 53.66 -3.93 8.12
CA VAL A 239 54.48 -4.01 9.33
C VAL A 239 54.03 -2.91 10.27
N ARG A 240 53.78 -3.26 11.54
CA ARG A 240 53.37 -2.28 12.56
C ARG A 240 54.46 -1.23 12.75
N VAL A 241 54.08 0.04 12.62
CA VAL A 241 54.95 1.16 12.99
C VAL A 241 55.11 1.25 14.51
N SER A 242 56.10 2.01 14.97
CA SER A 242 56.28 2.24 16.41
C SER A 242 55.09 3.00 17.01
N GLN A 243 54.83 2.84 18.30
CA GLN A 243 53.68 3.46 18.96
C GLN A 243 53.74 4.99 18.93
N GLU A 244 54.94 5.57 19.08
CA GLU A 244 55.18 7.01 19.05
C GLU A 244 54.89 7.58 17.66
N GLU A 245 55.39 6.93 16.62
CA GLU A 245 55.14 7.29 15.22
C GLU A 245 53.65 7.19 14.85
N LEU A 246 52.94 6.19 15.38
CA LEU A 246 51.49 6.08 15.18
C LEU A 246 50.72 7.25 15.83
N PHE A 247 51.15 7.74 16.99
CA PHE A 247 50.52 8.89 17.64
C PHE A 247 50.70 10.18 16.85
N ASP A 248 51.87 10.39 16.27
CA ASP A 248 52.11 11.55 15.40
C ASP A 248 51.21 11.49 14.17
N LEU A 249 51.10 10.32 13.53
CA LEU A 249 50.23 10.11 12.38
C LEU A 249 48.74 10.28 12.71
N LEU A 250 48.29 9.79 13.87
CA LEU A 250 46.92 9.99 14.35
C LEU A 250 46.65 11.47 14.62
N THR A 251 47.59 12.17 15.26
CA THR A 251 47.47 13.60 15.54
C THR A 251 47.34 14.41 14.24
N ASP A 252 48.09 14.04 13.20
CA ASP A 252 47.97 14.65 11.88
C ASP A 252 46.62 14.37 11.19
N CYS A 253 46.01 13.22 11.43
CA CYS A 253 44.65 12.93 10.98
C CYS A 253 43.63 13.83 11.71
N PHE A 254 43.74 13.97 13.03
CA PHE A 254 42.83 14.82 13.83
C PHE A 254 43.01 16.33 13.62
N LYS A 255 44.15 16.77 13.06
CA LYS A 255 44.31 18.15 12.55
C LYS A 255 43.44 18.43 11.32
N GLN A 256 43.05 17.41 10.55
CA GLN A 256 42.28 17.59 9.31
C GLN A 256 40.77 17.52 9.54
N TYR A 257 40.31 16.52 10.30
CA TYR A 257 38.91 16.29 10.60
C TYR A 257 38.72 16.05 12.10
N ARG A 258 37.65 16.62 12.68
CA ARG A 258 37.37 16.47 14.12
C ARG A 258 36.89 15.06 14.49
N TYR A 259 36.29 14.35 13.54
CA TYR A 259 35.69 13.02 13.70
C TYR A 259 36.26 12.03 12.67
N TRP A 260 36.72 10.88 13.17
CA TRP A 260 37.29 9.81 12.34
C TRP A 260 36.64 8.46 12.67
N SER A 261 36.25 7.69 11.65
CA SER A 261 35.84 6.30 11.81
C SER A 261 37.07 5.39 11.83
N LEU A 262 36.93 4.20 12.41
CA LEU A 262 38.01 3.22 12.47
C LEU A 262 38.43 2.74 11.08
N LYS A 263 37.45 2.61 10.16
CA LYS A 263 37.67 2.28 8.75
C LYS A 263 38.48 3.35 8.02
N ALA A 264 38.12 4.62 8.18
CA ALA A 264 38.87 5.73 7.57
C ALA A 264 40.32 5.81 8.09
N LEU A 265 40.54 5.52 9.38
CA LEU A 265 41.89 5.46 9.95
C LEU A 265 42.69 4.25 9.43
N LYS A 266 42.06 3.07 9.29
CA LYS A 266 42.68 1.88 8.68
C LYS A 266 43.14 2.17 7.26
N GLN A 267 42.28 2.77 6.44
CA GLN A 267 42.60 3.15 5.06
C GLN A 267 43.71 4.21 5.00
N ARG A 268 43.73 5.18 5.92
CA ARG A 268 44.72 6.27 5.88
C ARG A 268 46.11 5.86 6.37
N LEU A 269 46.15 5.01 7.39
CA LEU A 269 47.37 4.62 8.11
C LEU A 269 47.94 3.29 7.62
N HIS A 270 47.15 2.49 6.91
CA HIS A 270 47.48 1.13 6.50
C HIS A 270 48.03 0.28 7.66
N GLN A 271 47.46 0.44 8.86
CA GLN A 271 47.82 -0.32 10.06
C GLN A 271 46.68 -1.26 10.44
N PRO A 272 46.95 -2.41 11.09
CA PRO A 272 45.91 -3.32 11.55
C PRO A 272 44.92 -2.62 12.49
N GLU A 273 43.63 -2.91 12.32
CA GLU A 273 42.53 -2.24 13.03
C GLU A 273 42.67 -2.33 14.55
N ALA A 274 43.00 -3.50 15.08
CA ALA A 274 43.22 -3.71 16.50
C ALA A 274 44.34 -2.81 17.07
N PHE A 275 45.40 -2.57 16.28
CA PHE A 275 46.53 -1.74 16.69
C PHE A 275 46.18 -0.25 16.63
N ILE A 276 45.41 0.18 15.64
CA ILE A 276 44.87 1.55 15.58
C ILE A 276 43.93 1.78 16.77
N LYS A 277 42.99 0.87 17.02
CA LYS A 277 42.01 0.94 18.11
C LYS A 277 42.67 1.12 19.48
N GLN A 278 43.67 0.29 19.80
CA GLN A 278 44.38 0.36 21.07
C GLN A 278 45.09 1.72 21.30
N ASN A 279 45.54 2.38 20.23
CA ASN A 279 46.28 3.64 20.34
C ASN A 279 45.35 4.86 20.22
N VAL A 280 44.32 4.83 19.38
CA VAL A 280 43.35 5.92 19.29
C VAL A 280 42.52 6.04 20.57
N GLU A 281 42.20 4.94 21.26
CA GLU A 281 41.50 4.97 22.56
C GLU A 281 42.31 5.66 23.68
N LYS A 282 43.64 5.73 23.56
CA LYS A 282 44.48 6.45 24.54
C LYS A 282 44.38 7.97 24.42
N ILE A 283 44.08 8.49 23.22
CA ILE A 283 44.06 9.94 22.91
C ILE A 283 42.66 10.48 22.59
N ALA A 284 41.70 9.61 22.24
CA ALA A 284 40.38 9.97 21.77
C ALA A 284 39.28 9.09 22.38
N THR A 285 38.08 9.66 22.51
CA THR A 285 36.88 8.97 23.00
C THR A 285 35.96 8.60 21.83
N LEU A 286 35.41 7.38 21.87
CA LEU A 286 34.41 6.90 20.91
C LEU A 286 33.03 7.49 21.20
N MET A 287 32.43 8.13 20.20
CA MET A 287 31.05 8.62 20.28
C MET A 287 30.07 7.45 20.05
N ARG A 288 29.35 7.00 21.09
CA ARG A 288 28.44 5.84 20.99
C ARG A 288 27.06 6.16 20.39
N SER A 289 26.69 7.43 20.29
CA SER A 289 25.35 7.85 19.83
C SER A 289 25.38 9.23 19.17
N GLY A 290 24.36 9.51 18.35
CA GLY A 290 24.20 10.77 17.61
C GLY A 290 24.62 10.67 16.13
N LYS A 291 24.61 11.82 15.44
CA LYS A 291 24.96 11.93 14.00
C LYS A 291 26.39 11.46 13.69
N PHE A 292 27.27 11.45 14.71
CA PHE A 292 28.67 11.03 14.62
C PHE A 292 28.94 9.76 15.42
N ALA A 293 27.92 8.91 15.60
CA ALA A 293 28.09 7.62 16.28
C ALA A 293 29.15 6.77 15.57
N MET A 294 29.86 5.95 16.35
CA MET A 294 30.97 5.10 15.92
C MET A 294 32.22 5.84 15.41
N ASN A 295 32.31 7.16 15.62
CA ASN A 295 33.51 7.95 15.31
C ASN A 295 34.29 8.32 16.58
N TYR A 296 35.62 8.36 16.46
CA TYR A 296 36.53 8.83 17.49
C TYR A 296 36.65 10.36 17.47
N LYS A 297 36.65 10.95 18.67
CA LYS A 297 36.83 12.38 18.92
C LYS A 297 37.97 12.58 19.92
N LEU A 298 38.99 13.35 19.55
CA LEU A 298 40.13 13.66 20.42
C LEU A 298 39.68 14.20 21.80
N ASN A 299 40.31 13.73 22.87
CA ASN A 299 40.02 14.13 24.24
C ASN A 299 40.37 15.61 24.48
N PRO A 300 39.70 16.31 25.41
CA PRO A 300 39.90 17.74 25.66
C PRO A 300 41.36 18.11 26.02
N GLU A 301 42.08 17.20 26.68
CA GLU A 301 43.48 17.39 27.07
C GLU A 301 44.42 17.50 25.86
N TYR A 302 44.13 16.73 24.81
CA TYR A 302 44.93 16.70 23.58
C TYR A 302 44.39 17.67 22.52
N GLU A 303 43.13 18.11 22.64
CA GLU A 303 42.53 19.12 21.75
C GLU A 303 43.23 20.48 21.80
N SER A 304 43.86 20.81 22.94
CA SER A 304 44.63 22.06 23.09
C SER A 304 45.93 22.08 22.28
N SER A 305 46.40 20.92 21.79
CA SER A 305 47.58 20.80 20.92
C SER A 305 47.25 21.01 19.43
N VAL A 306 45.97 21.16 19.09
CA VAL A 306 45.48 21.31 17.72
C VAL A 306 44.85 22.68 17.57
N ASP A 307 45.33 23.49 16.62
CA ASP A 307 44.76 24.80 16.34
C ASP A 307 43.31 24.68 15.82
N PRO A 308 42.29 25.19 16.55
CA PRO A 308 40.89 24.93 16.23
C PRO A 308 40.40 25.57 14.93
N GLN A 309 41.16 26.49 14.34
CA GLN A 309 40.77 27.23 13.14
C GLN A 309 40.97 26.46 11.83
N ASN A 310 41.70 25.34 11.84
CA ASN A 310 42.04 24.60 10.62
C ASN A 310 41.39 23.21 10.52
N VAL A 311 40.60 22.81 11.53
CA VAL A 311 39.96 21.50 11.60
C VAL A 311 38.55 21.57 11.00
N LYS A 312 38.25 20.70 10.03
CA LYS A 312 36.88 20.59 9.49
C LYS A 312 36.00 19.86 10.51
N GLU A 313 34.83 20.43 10.84
CA GLU A 313 33.83 19.83 11.75
C GLU A 313 33.04 18.65 11.13
N GLU A 314 33.50 18.13 10.00
CA GLU A 314 32.87 17.04 9.26
C GLU A 314 33.54 15.69 9.57
N VAL A 315 32.86 14.60 9.22
CA VAL A 315 33.43 13.25 9.30
C VAL A 315 34.41 13.08 8.15
N ALA A 316 35.59 12.50 8.42
CA ALA A 316 36.51 12.11 7.36
C ALA A 316 35.79 11.18 6.37
N ASN A 317 35.83 11.52 5.09
CA ASN A 317 35.12 10.76 4.07
C ASN A 317 35.73 9.35 4.00
N GLU A 318 34.93 8.33 4.25
CA GLU A 318 35.30 6.95 3.95
C GLU A 318 35.36 6.84 2.43
N VAL A 319 36.56 6.69 1.89
CA VAL A 319 36.67 6.32 0.48
C VAL A 319 36.17 4.88 0.42
N GLU A 320 35.07 4.65 -0.28
CA GLU A 320 34.62 3.30 -0.63
C GLU A 320 35.63 2.67 -1.60
N GLU A 321 36.84 2.38 -1.11
CA GLU A 321 37.59 1.26 -1.64
C GLU A 321 36.90 0.01 -1.08
N GLU A 322 36.39 -0.82 -1.99
CA GLU A 322 35.80 -2.14 -1.71
C GLU A 322 36.90 -3.03 -1.08
N ASP A 323 37.17 -2.83 0.21
CA ASP A 323 38.01 -3.72 1.03
C ASP A 323 37.23 -5.03 1.25
N ASP A 324 37.54 -6.06 0.46
CA ASP A 324 37.09 -7.45 0.57
C ASP A 324 37.72 -8.15 1.81
N ASP A 325 37.51 -7.60 3.00
CA ASP A 325 37.81 -8.31 4.27
C ASP A 325 36.50 -8.92 4.81
N ASP A 326 36.00 -9.98 4.17
CA ASP A 326 35.13 -10.99 4.80
C ASP A 326 36.04 -11.88 5.67
N ASP A 327 36.48 -11.37 6.82
CA ASP A 327 36.97 -12.22 7.91
C ASP A 327 35.72 -12.76 8.62
N ASP A 328 35.30 -13.96 8.22
CA ASP A 328 34.50 -14.87 9.03
C ASP A 328 35.32 -15.19 10.30
N ASP A 329 35.19 -14.36 11.33
CA ASP A 329 35.55 -14.74 12.71
C ASP A 329 34.48 -15.74 13.21
N ASP A 330 34.65 -17.01 12.81
CA ASP A 330 34.14 -18.18 13.53
C ASP A 330 34.95 -18.30 14.84
N ASP A 331 34.61 -17.46 15.84
CA ASP A 331 35.02 -17.67 17.23
C ASP A 331 34.09 -18.74 17.84
N ASP A 332 34.45 -19.99 17.56
CA ASP A 332 33.90 -21.23 18.11
C ASP A 332 34.49 -21.45 19.51
N ASP A 333 34.07 -20.64 20.49
CA ASP A 333 34.31 -20.90 21.92
C ASP A 333 33.14 -21.74 22.47
N ASP A 334 33.32 -23.05 22.32
CA ASP A 334 32.55 -24.16 22.89
C ASP A 334 32.86 -24.25 24.41
N ASP A 335 32.11 -23.50 25.23
CA ASP A 335 32.01 -23.75 26.68
C ASP A 335 30.64 -24.36 27.00
N GLU A 336 30.69 -25.69 27.08
CA GLU A 336 29.71 -26.64 27.56
C GLU A 336 29.34 -26.40 29.03
N ASP A 337 28.15 -25.83 29.32
CA ASP A 337 27.53 -25.88 30.64
C ASP A 337 26.01 -26.16 30.54
N GLY A 338 25.65 -27.42 30.73
CA GLY A 338 24.28 -27.90 30.74
C GLY A 338 23.45 -27.35 31.91
N TYR A 339 22.34 -26.71 31.57
CA TYR A 339 21.24 -26.48 32.52
C TYR A 339 20.06 -27.40 32.21
N GLU A 340 19.83 -28.26 33.19
CA GLU A 340 18.76 -29.25 33.33
C GLU A 340 17.38 -28.58 33.37
N ASP A 341 16.53 -28.89 32.39
CA ASP A 341 15.17 -28.38 32.28
C ASP A 341 14.25 -29.16 33.23
N VAL A 342 13.97 -28.58 34.39
CA VAL A 342 13.07 -29.16 35.40
C VAL A 342 11.62 -28.94 34.95
N LYS A 343 11.01 -29.99 34.40
CA LYS A 343 9.57 -30.07 34.19
C LYS A 343 8.84 -29.91 35.53
N MET A 344 8.05 -28.84 35.68
CA MET A 344 6.96 -28.82 36.65
C MET A 344 5.74 -29.48 36.03
N GLU A 345 5.37 -30.64 36.57
CA GLU A 345 4.08 -31.28 36.34
C GLU A 345 2.99 -30.58 37.17
N ASP A 346 1.83 -30.41 36.53
CA ASP A 346 0.55 -30.06 37.16
C ASP A 346 0.20 -31.03 38.30
N SER A 347 -0.33 -30.49 39.39
CA SER A 347 -1.20 -31.19 40.34
C SER A 347 -2.28 -30.25 40.86
#